data_AF-A0A9D6ESL0-F1
#
_entry.id   AF-A0A9D6ESL0-F1
#
_cell.length_a   1.000
_cell.length_b   1.000
_cell.length_c   1.000
_cell.angle_alpha   90.00
_cell.angle_beta   90.00
_cell.angle_gamma   90.00
#
_symmetry.space_group_name_H-M   'P 1'
#
loop_
_entity.id
_entity.type
_entity.pdbx_description
1 polymer ?
#
loop_
_entity_poly.entity_id
_entity_poly.type
_entity_poly.pdbx_seq_one_letter_code
_entity_poly.pdbx_strand_id
1 'polypeptide(L)'
;MREEIKKIQALMEAADYVTDAPVATSVYLAMTLRKPLLIEGHAGVGKTEAAKVLARVLGTNLIRLQCYEGLDQATALYEWNYPKQLLHIKLEEGTDHSIEQKESAIFSEPFLLRRPLLQAISQDGQPPVLLVDECDRADPEFEAFLLEVLSEFQVTIPEIGTIKATRQPYVVLTSNRERELSDALRRRCLYLWIDYPSFDKEVRIVQRKVPAVNERLARQIGKFMETMRQVRLSKVPGVAETLDWAQALTALHADHLDETLVAETLGCVLKDADDIKRFKQELATSGLKSFLPLEG
;
A
#
# COMPACT_ATOMS: atom_id res chain seq x y z
N MET A 1 9.30 -16.27 -20.66
CA MET A 1 9.46 -15.13 -19.72
C MET A 1 10.90 -14.67 -19.77
N ARG A 2 11.16 -13.37 -20.01
CA ARG A 2 12.52 -12.80 -20.08
C ARG A 2 13.26 -12.98 -18.75
N GLU A 3 14.59 -13.12 -18.78
CA GLU A 3 15.39 -13.41 -17.59
C GLU A 3 15.29 -12.31 -16.52
N GLU A 4 15.17 -11.04 -16.92
CA GLU A 4 15.07 -9.93 -15.97
C GLU A 4 13.77 -9.97 -15.16
N ILE A 5 12.67 -10.40 -15.79
CA ILE A 5 11.36 -10.54 -15.13
C ILE A 5 11.41 -11.67 -14.11
N LYS A 6 12.05 -12.80 -14.45
CA LYS A 6 12.26 -13.92 -13.51
C LYS A 6 13.12 -13.49 -12.31
N LYS A 7 14.13 -12.64 -12.54
CA LYS A 7 14.97 -12.10 -11.47
C LYS A 7 14.16 -11.23 -10.52
N ILE A 8 13.31 -10.33 -11.03
CA ILE A 8 12.41 -9.52 -10.18
C ILE A 8 11.44 -10.41 -9.41
N GLN A 9 10.87 -11.42 -10.06
CA GLN A 9 10.00 -12.37 -9.39
C GLN A 9 10.71 -13.06 -8.21
N ALA A 10 11.91 -13.58 -8.43
CA ALA A 10 12.69 -14.22 -7.37
C ALA A 10 13.05 -13.24 -6.23
N LEU A 11 13.38 -11.98 -6.55
CA LEU A 11 13.68 -10.95 -5.55
C LEU A 11 12.44 -10.57 -4.72
N MET A 12 11.28 -10.43 -5.35
CA MET A 12 10.03 -10.15 -4.64
C MET A 12 9.61 -11.34 -3.76
N GLU A 13 9.76 -12.56 -4.27
CA GLU A 13 9.50 -13.77 -3.50
C GLU A 13 10.46 -13.89 -2.30
N ALA A 14 11.75 -13.55 -2.48
CA ALA A 14 12.71 -13.51 -1.36
C ALA A 14 12.37 -12.45 -0.31
N ALA A 15 11.68 -11.37 -0.69
CA ALA A 15 11.17 -10.33 0.21
C ALA A 15 9.74 -10.62 0.73
N ASP A 16 9.33 -11.88 0.71
CA ASP A 16 8.05 -12.37 1.21
C ASP A 16 6.80 -11.85 0.50
N TYR A 17 6.90 -11.62 -0.81
CA TYR A 17 5.77 -11.26 -1.64
C TYR A 17 5.55 -12.31 -2.73
N VAL A 18 4.43 -13.03 -2.62
CA VAL A 18 4.05 -14.04 -3.62
C VAL A 18 3.52 -13.31 -4.86
N THR A 19 4.37 -13.22 -5.87
CA THR A 19 4.11 -12.49 -7.10
C THR A 19 3.75 -13.42 -8.25
N ASP A 20 3.04 -12.87 -9.23
CA ASP A 20 2.73 -13.54 -10.49
C ASP A 20 3.46 -12.85 -11.64
N ALA A 21 3.51 -13.52 -12.79
CA ALA A 21 4.15 -12.98 -14.00
C ALA A 21 3.69 -11.55 -14.38
N PRO A 22 2.38 -11.21 -14.33
CA PRO A 22 1.93 -9.85 -14.67
C PRO A 22 2.46 -8.80 -13.69
N VAL A 23 2.44 -9.08 -12.39
CA VAL A 23 2.91 -8.15 -11.35
C VAL A 23 4.41 -7.90 -11.51
N ALA A 24 5.20 -8.97 -11.64
CA ALA A 24 6.65 -8.85 -11.86
C ALA A 24 6.98 -8.09 -13.15
N THR A 25 6.20 -8.29 -14.22
CA THR A 25 6.37 -7.58 -15.50
C THR A 25 6.05 -6.09 -15.36
N SER A 26 4.94 -5.73 -14.71
CA SER A 26 4.55 -4.34 -14.51
C SER A 26 5.55 -3.58 -13.64
N VAL A 27 6.07 -4.22 -12.57
CA VAL A 27 7.13 -3.65 -11.73
C VAL A 27 8.42 -3.44 -12.54
N TYR A 28 8.84 -4.44 -13.33
CA TYR A 28 10.00 -4.32 -14.19
C TYR A 28 9.88 -3.16 -15.19
N LEU A 29 8.73 -3.06 -15.86
CA LEU A 29 8.47 -2.00 -16.83
C LEU A 29 8.41 -0.62 -16.17
N ALA A 30 7.79 -0.50 -14.99
CA ALA A 30 7.75 0.76 -14.24
C ALA A 30 9.15 1.23 -13.88
N MET A 31 10.00 0.32 -13.40
CA MET A 31 11.39 0.62 -13.07
C MET A 31 12.23 1.01 -14.29
N THR A 32 12.06 0.29 -15.40
CA THR A 32 12.87 0.47 -16.62
C THR A 32 12.44 1.73 -17.38
N LEU A 33 11.14 1.98 -17.49
CA LEU A 33 10.58 3.13 -18.20
C LEU A 33 10.50 4.39 -17.35
N ARG A 34 10.80 4.30 -16.04
CA ARG A 34 10.64 5.39 -15.07
C ARG A 34 9.24 6.01 -15.11
N LYS A 35 8.23 5.14 -15.29
CA LYS A 35 6.81 5.54 -15.28
C LYS A 35 6.17 5.15 -13.95
N PRO A 36 5.26 5.98 -13.41
CA PRO A 36 4.47 5.60 -12.25
C PRO A 36 3.68 4.31 -12.50
N LEU A 37 3.56 3.47 -11.48
CA LEU A 37 2.76 2.25 -11.50
C LEU A 37 1.47 2.46 -10.70
N LEU A 38 0.32 2.44 -11.36
CA LEU A 38 -0.99 2.44 -10.72
C LEU A 38 -1.44 1.00 -10.48
N ILE A 39 -1.62 0.64 -9.21
CA ILE A 39 -2.09 -0.66 -8.75
C ILE A 39 -3.53 -0.51 -8.24
N GLU A 40 -4.49 -0.96 -9.04
CA GLU A 40 -5.89 -1.09 -8.63
C GLU A 40 -6.21 -2.53 -8.25
N GLY A 41 -7.22 -2.72 -7.42
CA GLY A 41 -7.65 -4.06 -7.00
C GLY A 41 -8.56 -4.02 -5.79
N HIS A 42 -8.96 -5.18 -5.31
CA HIS A 42 -9.80 -5.28 -4.11
C HIS A 42 -9.05 -4.86 -2.84
N ALA A 43 -9.80 -4.60 -1.76
CA ALA A 43 -9.20 -4.34 -0.46
C ALA A 43 -8.41 -5.57 0.03
N GLY A 44 -7.27 -5.34 0.68
CA GLY A 44 -6.51 -6.42 1.32
C GLY A 44 -5.83 -7.41 0.37
N VAL A 45 -5.68 -7.14 -0.94
CA VAL A 45 -4.97 -8.03 -1.90
C VAL A 45 -3.46 -7.81 -2.00
N GLY A 46 -2.90 -6.91 -1.19
CA GLY A 46 -1.44 -6.67 -1.13
C GLY A 46 -0.91 -5.57 -2.06
N LYS A 47 -1.73 -4.59 -2.43
CA LYS A 47 -1.32 -3.44 -3.27
C LYS A 47 -0.24 -2.59 -2.61
N THR A 48 -0.49 -2.15 -1.38
CA THR A 48 0.45 -1.40 -0.54
C THR A 48 1.72 -2.21 -0.24
N GLU A 49 1.57 -3.53 -0.05
CA GLU A 49 2.70 -4.43 0.22
C GLU A 49 3.65 -4.52 -0.97
N ALA A 50 3.14 -4.46 -2.21
CA ALA A 50 3.98 -4.46 -3.41
C ALA A 50 5.00 -3.30 -3.42
N ALA A 51 4.59 -2.10 -2.99
CA ALA A 51 5.50 -0.94 -2.89
C ALA A 51 6.54 -1.10 -1.77
N LYS A 52 6.13 -1.63 -0.61
CA LYS A 52 7.04 -1.94 0.51
C LYS A 52 8.10 -2.96 0.10
N VAL A 53 7.69 -3.99 -0.63
CA VAL A 53 8.57 -5.03 -1.16
C VAL A 53 9.53 -4.44 -2.18
N LEU A 54 9.04 -3.58 -3.09
CA LEU A 54 9.90 -2.89 -4.05
C LEU A 54 11.01 -2.08 -3.37
N ALA A 55 10.68 -1.33 -2.31
CA ALA A 55 11.67 -0.57 -1.54
C ALA A 55 12.73 -1.49 -0.91
N ARG A 56 12.31 -2.62 -0.32
CA ARG A 56 13.21 -3.64 0.24
C ARG A 56 14.11 -4.28 -0.81
N VAL A 57 13.56 -4.64 -1.97
CA VAL A 57 14.31 -5.23 -3.10
C VAL A 57 15.34 -4.26 -3.66
N LEU A 58 15.02 -2.97 -3.71
CA LEU A 58 15.93 -1.92 -4.17
C LEU A 58 16.93 -1.45 -3.10
N GLY A 59 16.71 -1.81 -1.83
CA GLY A 59 17.53 -1.35 -0.71
C GLY A 59 17.42 0.16 -0.48
N THR A 60 16.27 0.77 -0.79
CA THR A 60 16.05 2.22 -0.73
C THR A 60 14.93 2.58 0.26
N ASN A 61 14.81 3.87 0.57
CA ASN A 61 13.76 4.36 1.47
C ASN A 61 12.37 4.24 0.83
N LEU A 62 11.38 3.85 1.64
CA LEU A 62 9.97 3.96 1.30
C LEU A 62 9.40 5.24 1.92
N ILE A 63 8.88 6.12 1.07
CA ILE A 63 8.17 7.32 1.49
C ILE A 63 6.70 7.11 1.17
N ARG A 64 5.83 7.23 2.19
CA ARG A 64 4.39 7.01 2.05
C ARG A 64 3.64 8.34 2.16
N LEU A 65 2.83 8.61 1.15
CA LEU A 65 1.78 9.62 1.16
C LEU A 65 0.44 8.88 1.25
N GLN A 66 -0.26 9.04 2.37
CA GLN A 66 -1.61 8.51 2.52
C GLN A 66 -2.63 9.52 2.01
N CYS A 67 -3.47 9.11 1.07
CA CYS A 67 -4.58 9.92 0.58
C CYS A 67 -5.84 9.70 1.42
N TYR A 68 -6.56 10.78 1.65
CA TYR A 68 -7.84 10.85 2.36
C TYR A 68 -8.54 12.16 1.96
N GLU A 69 -9.83 12.27 2.28
CA GLU A 69 -10.65 13.43 1.94
C GLU A 69 -10.19 14.66 2.72
N GLY A 70 -9.99 15.80 2.03
CA GLY A 70 -9.44 17.01 2.64
C GLY A 70 -7.92 16.99 2.82
N LEU A 71 -7.20 16.06 2.17
CA LEU A 71 -5.75 16.13 2.07
C LEU A 71 -5.34 17.39 1.29
N ASP A 72 -4.56 18.25 1.94
CA ASP A 72 -4.11 19.51 1.34
C ASP A 72 -2.67 19.44 0.81
N GLN A 73 -2.28 20.45 0.03
CA GLN A 73 -0.92 20.55 -0.49
C GLN A 73 0.12 20.70 0.62
N ALA A 74 -0.21 21.41 1.71
CA ALA A 74 0.73 21.67 2.81
C ALA A 74 1.16 20.37 3.50
N THR A 75 0.22 19.47 3.81
CA THR A 75 0.51 18.18 4.45
C THR A 75 1.17 17.17 3.52
N ALA A 76 0.99 17.29 2.21
CA ALA A 76 1.64 16.44 1.22
C ALA A 76 3.04 16.93 0.80
N LEU A 77 3.23 18.25 0.72
CA LEU A 77 4.40 18.89 0.11
C LEU A 77 5.37 19.45 1.15
N TYR A 78 4.99 20.50 1.87
CA TYR A 78 5.80 21.09 2.93
C TYR A 78 4.97 21.95 3.87
N GLU A 79 5.47 22.13 5.08
CA GLU A 79 4.99 23.16 6.01
C GLU A 79 6.17 23.89 6.66
N TRP A 80 5.94 25.12 7.08
CA TRP A 80 6.93 25.88 7.85
C TRP A 80 6.81 25.55 9.34
N ASN A 81 7.95 25.30 9.99
CA ASN A 81 8.00 25.08 11.44
C ASN A 81 7.92 26.42 12.20
N TYR A 82 6.70 26.96 12.31
CA TYR A 82 6.46 28.22 13.00
C TYR A 82 6.96 28.24 14.46
N PRO A 83 6.80 27.18 15.29
CA PRO A 83 7.36 27.16 16.64
C PRO A 83 8.89 27.36 16.66
N LYS A 84 9.60 26.71 15.73
CA LYS A 84 11.06 26.84 15.62
C LYS A 84 11.45 28.22 15.10
N GLN A 85 10.71 28.79 14.16
CA GLN A 85 10.92 30.16 13.69
C GLN A 85 10.73 31.19 14.82
N LEU A 86 9.66 31.06 15.61
CA LEU A 86 9.41 31.96 16.76
C LEU A 86 10.49 31.84 17.84
N LEU A 87 10.99 30.64 18.10
CA LEU A 87 12.12 30.45 19.02
C LEU A 87 13.39 31.12 18.48
N HIS A 88 13.66 30.98 17.18
CA HIS A 88 14.81 31.63 16.54
C HIS A 88 14.72 33.15 16.64
N ILE A 89 13.55 33.73 16.35
CA ILE A 89 13.29 35.16 16.47
C ILE A 89 13.59 35.64 17.90
N LYS A 90 13.10 34.93 18.93
CA LYS A 90 13.36 35.26 20.34
C LYS A 90 14.82 35.13 20.75
N LEU A 91 15.55 34.17 20.19
CA LEU A 91 16.98 34.01 20.47
C LEU A 91 17.82 35.11 19.81
N GLU A 92 17.35 35.67 18.69
CA GLU A 92 17.98 36.78 17.97
C GLU A 92 17.48 38.17 18.42
N GLU A 93 16.51 38.24 19.34
CA GLU A 93 16.08 39.50 19.95
C GLU A 93 17.26 40.17 20.67
N GLY A 94 17.72 41.31 20.14
CA GLY A 94 18.90 42.04 20.63
C GLY A 94 20.15 41.95 19.74
N THR A 95 20.11 41.20 18.63
CA THR A 95 21.16 41.20 17.60
C THR A 95 20.92 42.30 16.55
N ASP A 96 22.00 42.94 16.10
CA ASP A 96 21.99 44.10 15.18
C ASP A 96 21.95 43.69 13.69
N HIS A 97 21.25 42.59 13.37
CA HIS A 97 21.05 42.15 11.98
C HIS A 97 19.95 42.97 11.30
N SER A 98 20.08 43.21 10.00
CA SER A 98 19.04 43.88 9.21
C SER A 98 17.77 43.03 9.14
N ILE A 99 16.63 43.68 8.86
CA ILE A 99 15.34 42.99 8.74
C ILE A 99 15.42 41.92 7.63
N GLU A 100 16.07 42.19 6.51
CA GLU A 100 16.21 41.22 5.42
C GLU A 100 17.07 40.00 5.82
N GLN A 101 18.11 40.21 6.63
CA GLN A 101 18.95 39.12 7.13
C GLN A 101 18.17 38.21 8.10
N LYS A 102 17.34 38.79 8.96
CA LYS A 102 16.46 38.03 9.88
C LYS A 102 15.36 37.28 9.12
N GLU A 103 14.79 37.89 8.08
CA GLU A 103 13.76 37.25 7.23
C GLU A 103 14.33 36.08 6.41
N SER A 104 15.49 36.25 5.78
CA SER A 104 16.16 35.17 5.06
C SER A 104 16.60 34.03 5.98
N ALA A 105 16.90 34.31 7.25
CA ALA A 105 17.24 33.29 8.24
C ALA A 105 16.04 32.40 8.59
N ILE A 106 14.83 32.96 8.73
CA ILE A 106 13.62 32.20 9.14
C ILE A 106 12.95 31.42 8.00
N PHE A 107 13.03 31.91 6.74
CA PHE A 107 12.49 31.24 5.55
C PHE A 107 13.58 30.46 4.83
N SER A 108 14.21 29.53 5.55
CA SER A 108 15.33 28.72 5.05
C SER A 108 15.06 27.23 5.25
N GLU A 109 15.75 26.37 4.48
CA GLU A 109 15.59 24.91 4.54
C GLU A 109 15.55 24.31 5.97
N PRO A 110 16.33 24.79 6.96
CA PRO A 110 16.29 24.29 8.34
C PRO A 110 14.93 24.42 9.05
N PHE A 111 14.03 25.29 8.59
CA PHE A 111 12.70 25.49 9.15
C PHE A 111 11.61 24.86 8.28
N LEU A 112 11.96 24.33 7.11
CA LEU A 112 11.05 23.69 6.19
C LEU A 112 10.86 22.22 6.59
N LEU A 113 9.66 21.87 7.02
CA LEU A 113 9.29 20.48 7.26
C LEU A 113 8.90 19.85 5.92
N ARG A 114 9.83 19.05 5.39
CA ARG A 114 9.63 18.30 4.15
C ARG A 114 8.59 17.21 4.40
N ARG A 115 7.45 17.29 3.70
CA ARG A 115 6.40 16.27 3.72
C ARG A 115 6.66 15.22 2.62
N PRO A 116 5.86 14.13 2.50
CA PRO A 116 6.20 12.99 1.66
C PRO A 116 6.61 13.33 0.22
N LEU A 117 5.92 14.25 -0.46
CA LEU A 117 6.25 14.60 -1.85
C LEU A 117 7.59 15.33 -1.96
N LEU A 118 7.81 16.35 -1.13
CA LEU A 118 9.08 17.08 -1.15
C LEU A 118 10.24 16.19 -0.67
N GLN A 119 10.00 15.34 0.34
CA GLN A 119 10.99 14.37 0.80
C GLN A 119 11.40 13.41 -0.33
N ALA A 120 10.45 12.95 -1.15
CA ALA A 120 10.74 12.05 -2.26
C ALA A 120 11.51 12.72 -3.40
N ILE A 121 11.31 14.02 -3.61
CA ILE A 121 11.98 14.81 -4.66
C ILE A 121 13.36 15.26 -4.21
N SER A 122 13.50 15.69 -2.96
CA SER A 122 14.74 16.22 -2.39
C SER A 122 15.65 15.16 -1.78
N GLN A 123 15.37 13.86 -1.99
CA GLN A 123 16.20 12.81 -1.40
C GLN A 123 17.56 12.71 -2.12
N ASP A 124 18.63 12.90 -1.34
CA ASP A 124 19.99 12.66 -1.78
C ASP A 124 20.33 11.17 -1.85
N GLY A 125 21.13 10.78 -2.83
CA GLY A 125 21.60 9.40 -2.96
C GLY A 125 20.67 8.52 -3.78
N GLN A 126 20.21 7.39 -3.25
CA GLN A 126 19.42 6.43 -4.02
C GLN A 126 17.96 6.92 -4.18
N PRO A 127 17.35 6.74 -5.38
CA PRO A 127 15.97 7.14 -5.61
C PRO A 127 15.04 6.36 -4.67
N PRO A 128 14.21 7.03 -3.87
CA PRO A 128 13.27 6.35 -2.98
C PRO A 128 12.12 5.72 -3.77
N VAL A 129 11.37 4.85 -3.10
CA VAL A 129 10.04 4.44 -3.56
C VAL A 129 9.02 5.40 -2.93
N LEU A 130 8.29 6.14 -3.75
CA LEU A 130 7.16 6.96 -3.33
C LEU A 130 5.87 6.15 -3.50
N LEU A 131 5.24 5.81 -2.38
CA LEU A 131 3.93 5.17 -2.33
C LEU A 131 2.86 6.23 -2.10
N VAL A 132 2.00 6.43 -3.08
CA VAL A 132 0.75 7.22 -2.95
C VAL A 132 -0.38 6.22 -2.70
N ASP A 133 -0.81 6.12 -1.45
CA ASP A 133 -1.73 5.08 -0.99
C ASP A 133 -3.17 5.60 -0.98
N GLU A 134 -4.13 4.80 -1.47
CA GLU A 134 -5.57 5.13 -1.54
C GLU A 134 -5.87 6.43 -2.30
N CYS A 135 -5.24 6.63 -3.46
CA CYS A 135 -5.34 7.89 -4.21
C CYS A 135 -6.77 8.24 -4.66
N ASP A 136 -7.69 7.27 -4.67
CA ASP A 136 -9.12 7.45 -4.94
C ASP A 136 -9.86 8.22 -3.84
N ARG A 137 -9.29 8.27 -2.63
CA ARG A 137 -9.86 9.00 -1.48
C ARG A 137 -9.45 10.46 -1.41
N ALA A 138 -8.47 10.89 -2.19
CA ALA A 138 -8.11 12.30 -2.30
C ALA A 138 -9.10 13.05 -3.20
N ASP A 139 -9.16 14.37 -3.05
CA ASP A 139 -10.01 15.23 -3.87
C ASP A 139 -9.44 15.42 -5.30
N PRO A 140 -10.27 15.70 -6.32
CA PRO A 140 -9.81 15.94 -7.70
C PRO A 140 -8.75 17.04 -7.83
N GLU A 141 -8.84 18.10 -7.03
CA GLU A 141 -7.87 19.18 -6.98
C GLU A 141 -6.49 18.67 -6.57
N PHE A 142 -6.46 17.75 -5.59
CA PHE A 142 -5.23 17.11 -5.15
C PHE A 142 -4.67 16.16 -6.22
N GLU A 143 -5.51 15.40 -6.91
CA GLU A 143 -5.08 14.56 -8.05
C GLU A 143 -4.38 15.40 -9.13
N ALA A 144 -4.94 16.57 -9.47
CA ALA A 144 -4.37 17.46 -10.47
C ALA A 144 -2.99 18.00 -10.03
N PHE A 145 -2.87 18.39 -8.76
CA PHE A 145 -1.60 18.79 -8.17
C PHE A 145 -0.57 17.64 -8.17
N LEU A 146 -0.96 16.45 -7.71
CA LEU A 146 -0.09 15.27 -7.73
C LEU A 146 0.39 14.96 -9.14
N LEU A 147 -0.49 15.08 -10.13
CA LEU A 147 -0.18 14.88 -11.55
C LEU A 147 0.88 15.86 -12.06
N GLU A 148 0.82 17.13 -11.67
CA GLU A 148 1.82 18.13 -12.00
C GLU A 148 3.18 17.73 -11.44
N VAL A 149 3.22 17.41 -10.14
CA VAL A 149 4.43 16.99 -9.43
C VAL A 149 5.03 15.71 -10.05
N LEU A 150 4.22 14.71 -10.38
CA LEU A 150 4.68 13.46 -10.98
C LEU A 150 5.10 13.59 -12.45
N SER A 151 4.71 14.67 -13.14
CA SER A 151 5.10 14.91 -14.54
C SER A 151 6.48 15.55 -14.62
N GLU A 152 6.75 16.54 -13.78
CA GLU A 152 8.00 17.32 -13.82
C GLU A 152 9.03 16.87 -12.77
N PHE A 153 8.60 16.14 -11.74
CA PHE A 153 9.39 15.80 -10.55
C PHE A 153 10.10 17.02 -9.96
N GLN A 154 9.38 18.14 -9.92
CA GLN A 154 9.84 19.41 -9.37
C GLN A 154 8.71 20.09 -8.60
N VAL A 155 9.09 20.93 -7.66
CA VAL A 155 8.17 21.69 -6.80
C VAL A 155 8.70 23.10 -6.68
N THR A 156 7.83 24.10 -6.84
CA THR A 156 8.19 25.50 -6.60
C THR A 156 7.69 25.93 -5.23
N ILE A 157 8.63 26.32 -4.37
CA ILE A 157 8.35 26.91 -3.06
C ILE A 157 8.55 28.42 -3.21
N PRO A 158 7.54 29.27 -2.99
CA PRO A 158 7.64 30.72 -3.23
C PRO A 158 8.86 31.38 -2.58
N GLU A 159 9.21 30.96 -1.36
CA GLU A 159 10.27 31.56 -0.56
C GLU A 159 11.68 31.00 -0.85
N ILE A 160 11.77 29.77 -1.39
CA ILE A 160 13.05 29.05 -1.62
C ILE A 160 13.38 28.93 -3.12
N GLY A 161 12.37 28.98 -3.98
CA GLY A 161 12.47 28.72 -5.41
C GLY A 161 12.09 27.29 -5.80
N THR A 162 12.47 26.91 -7.02
CA THR A 162 12.14 25.60 -7.58
C THR A 162 13.14 24.53 -7.18
N ILE A 163 12.65 23.49 -6.52
CA ILE A 163 13.40 22.29 -6.15
C ILE A 163 13.07 21.19 -7.16
N LYS A 164 14.09 20.72 -7.88
CA LYS A 164 13.96 19.64 -8.87
C LYS A 164 14.61 18.36 -8.36
N ALA A 165 13.97 17.22 -8.62
CA ALA A 165 14.52 15.92 -8.24
C ALA A 165 15.84 15.65 -8.96
N THR A 166 16.89 15.42 -8.18
CA THR A 166 18.18 14.96 -8.74
C THR A 166 18.06 13.54 -9.28
N ARG A 167 17.26 12.69 -8.62
CA ARG A 167 16.91 11.35 -9.09
C ARG A 167 15.43 11.12 -8.89
N GLN A 168 14.75 10.72 -9.97
CA GLN A 168 13.31 10.48 -9.93
C GLN A 168 12.98 9.27 -9.03
N PRO A 169 12.05 9.42 -8.09
CA PRO A 169 11.60 8.31 -7.25
C PRO A 169 10.87 7.26 -8.09
N TYR A 170 10.86 6.02 -7.61
CA TYR A 170 9.97 5.00 -8.15
C TYR A 170 8.58 5.20 -7.56
N VAL A 171 7.61 5.55 -8.40
CA VAL A 171 6.26 5.92 -7.94
C VAL A 171 5.31 4.74 -8.06
N VAL A 172 4.67 4.39 -6.95
CA VAL A 172 3.57 3.40 -6.90
C VAL A 172 2.33 4.09 -6.35
N LEU A 173 1.24 4.06 -7.11
CA LEU A 173 -0.06 4.53 -6.67
C LEU A 173 -0.96 3.33 -6.39
N THR A 174 -1.76 3.38 -5.33
CA THR A 174 -2.76 2.34 -5.02
C THR A 174 -4.15 2.94 -4.98
N SER A 175 -5.14 2.16 -5.41
CA SER A 175 -6.56 2.55 -5.30
C SER A 175 -7.45 1.35 -5.03
N ASN A 176 -8.48 1.55 -4.20
CA ASN A 176 -9.52 0.56 -3.89
C ASN A 176 -10.71 0.65 -4.86
N ARG A 177 -10.70 1.60 -5.80
CA ARG A 177 -11.83 1.97 -6.65
C ARG A 177 -13.09 2.36 -5.87
N GLU A 178 -12.94 3.03 -4.72
CA GLU A 178 -14.07 3.67 -4.03
C GLU A 178 -14.65 4.80 -4.88
N ARG A 179 -13.77 5.49 -5.61
CA ARG A 179 -14.10 6.48 -6.65
C ARG A 179 -13.27 6.20 -7.89
N GLU A 180 -13.81 6.55 -9.07
CA GLU A 180 -13.01 6.53 -10.29
C GLU A 180 -11.96 7.64 -10.29
N LEU A 181 -10.70 7.24 -10.52
CA LEU A 181 -9.59 8.16 -10.73
C LEU A 181 -9.71 8.88 -12.06
N SER A 182 -9.14 10.09 -12.14
CA SER A 182 -9.09 10.86 -13.37
C SER A 182 -8.39 10.11 -14.52
N ASP A 183 -8.91 10.27 -15.74
CA ASP A 183 -8.28 9.74 -16.95
C ASP A 183 -6.86 10.25 -17.16
N ALA A 184 -6.59 11.49 -16.73
CA ALA A 184 -5.27 12.09 -16.80
C ALA A 184 -4.25 11.31 -15.96
N LEU A 185 -4.60 10.90 -14.73
CA LEU A 185 -3.76 10.08 -13.87
C LEU A 185 -3.54 8.70 -14.47
N ARG A 186 -4.63 8.04 -14.90
CA ARG A 186 -4.56 6.69 -15.49
C ARG A 186 -3.66 6.64 -16.73
N ARG A 187 -3.76 7.62 -17.63
CA ARG A 187 -2.97 7.66 -18.89
C ARG A 187 -1.48 7.92 -18.69
N ARG A 188 -1.08 8.52 -17.57
CA ARG A 188 0.34 8.78 -17.23
C ARG A 188 1.00 7.62 -16.48
N CYS A 189 0.22 6.64 -16.03
CA CYS A 189 0.72 5.49 -15.29
C CYS A 189 0.74 4.20 -16.14
N LEU A 190 1.62 3.26 -15.79
CA LEU A 190 1.41 1.87 -16.13
C LEU A 190 0.29 1.32 -15.23
N TYR A 191 -0.60 0.52 -15.81
CA TYR A 191 -1.77 0.00 -15.11
C TYR A 191 -1.56 -1.47 -14.72
N LEU A 192 -1.82 -1.78 -13.45
CA LEU A 192 -1.84 -3.14 -12.92
C LEU A 192 -3.13 -3.36 -12.12
N TRP A 193 -3.90 -4.36 -12.52
CA TRP A 193 -5.00 -4.89 -11.73
C TRP A 193 -4.52 -6.07 -10.89
N ILE A 194 -4.78 -6.04 -9.58
CA ILE A 194 -4.56 -7.15 -8.66
C ILE A 194 -5.91 -7.64 -8.17
N ASP A 195 -6.27 -8.85 -8.61
CA ASP A 195 -7.46 -9.55 -8.14
C ASP A 195 -7.17 -10.35 -6.86
N TYR A 196 -8.21 -10.96 -6.29
CA TYR A 196 -8.04 -11.98 -5.26
C TYR A 196 -7.11 -13.10 -5.76
N PRO A 197 -6.25 -13.66 -4.90
CA PRO A 197 -5.35 -14.72 -5.30
C PRO A 197 -6.13 -15.98 -5.70
N SER A 198 -5.57 -16.76 -6.62
CA SER A 198 -6.00 -18.14 -6.83
C SER A 198 -5.73 -18.98 -5.58
N PHE A 199 -6.41 -20.12 -5.46
CA PHE A 199 -6.17 -21.09 -4.39
C PHE A 199 -4.68 -21.37 -4.14
N ASP A 200 -3.93 -21.76 -5.17
CA ASP A 200 -2.50 -22.08 -5.03
C ASP A 200 -1.66 -20.88 -4.57
N LYS A 201 -2.00 -19.68 -5.05
CA LYS A 201 -1.32 -18.45 -4.65
C LYS A 201 -1.62 -18.11 -3.20
N GLU A 202 -2.87 -18.28 -2.77
CA GLU A 202 -3.31 -18.02 -1.40
C GLU A 202 -2.65 -18.96 -0.40
N VAL A 203 -2.59 -20.25 -0.70
CA VAL A 203 -1.88 -21.24 0.12
C VAL A 203 -0.41 -20.87 0.28
N ARG A 204 0.26 -20.50 -0.82
CA ARG A 204 1.66 -20.03 -0.79
C ARG A 204 1.83 -18.77 0.06
N ILE A 205 0.88 -17.84 -0.01
CA ILE A 205 0.89 -16.62 0.80
C ILE A 205 0.80 -16.98 2.29
N VAL A 206 -0.17 -17.82 2.66
CA VAL A 206 -0.38 -18.27 4.04
C VAL A 206 0.86 -18.97 4.60
N GLN A 207 1.41 -19.96 3.89
CA GLN A 207 2.59 -20.71 4.32
C GLN A 207 3.83 -19.81 4.52
N ARG A 208 3.98 -18.79 3.68
CA ARG A 208 5.13 -17.88 3.73
C ARG A 208 4.99 -16.82 4.82
N LYS A 209 3.79 -16.29 5.03
CA LYS A 209 3.52 -15.23 6.02
C LYS A 209 3.20 -15.76 7.42
N VAL A 210 2.78 -17.03 7.53
CA VAL A 210 2.47 -17.71 8.80
C VAL A 210 3.23 -19.03 8.85
N PRO A 211 4.56 -19.05 9.06
CA PRO A 211 5.36 -20.28 8.95
C PRO A 211 4.99 -21.41 9.92
N ALA A 212 4.27 -21.10 11.00
CA ALA A 212 3.79 -22.06 11.98
C ALA A 212 2.51 -22.80 11.55
N VAL A 213 1.86 -22.39 10.46
CA VAL A 213 0.69 -23.07 9.90
C VAL A 213 1.12 -24.36 9.20
N ASN A 214 0.44 -25.47 9.46
CA ASN A 214 0.72 -26.72 8.75
C ASN A 214 0.10 -26.69 7.32
N GLU A 215 0.61 -27.54 6.41
CA GLU A 215 0.16 -27.54 5.00
C GLU A 215 -1.34 -27.84 4.86
N ARG A 216 -1.86 -28.79 5.64
CA ARG A 216 -3.27 -29.18 5.60
C ARG A 216 -4.17 -27.99 5.94
N LEU A 217 -3.86 -27.28 7.02
CA LEU A 217 -4.61 -26.11 7.45
C LEU A 217 -4.50 -24.96 6.44
N ALA A 218 -3.32 -24.70 5.88
CA ALA A 218 -3.14 -23.69 4.84
C ALA A 218 -4.02 -23.95 3.61
N ARG A 219 -4.08 -25.20 3.14
CA ARG A 219 -4.98 -25.62 2.04
C ARG A 219 -6.44 -25.47 2.41
N GLN A 220 -6.85 -25.87 3.62
CA GLN A 220 -8.23 -25.70 4.06
C GLN A 220 -8.63 -24.22 4.14
N ILE A 221 -7.76 -23.34 4.66
CA ILE A 221 -7.98 -21.89 4.67
C ILE A 221 -8.14 -21.37 3.25
N GLY A 222 -7.20 -21.68 2.34
CA GLY A 222 -7.29 -21.24 0.94
C GLY A 222 -8.57 -21.69 0.25
N LYS A 223 -9.02 -22.93 0.51
CA LYS A 223 -10.26 -23.45 -0.08
C LYS A 223 -11.49 -22.75 0.49
N PHE A 224 -11.52 -22.54 1.80
CA PHE A 224 -12.59 -21.80 2.47
C PHE A 224 -12.72 -20.39 1.91
N MET A 225 -11.59 -19.67 1.78
CA MET A 225 -11.57 -18.31 1.23
C MET A 225 -12.01 -18.26 -0.23
N GLU A 226 -11.60 -19.22 -1.06
CA GLU A 226 -12.06 -19.35 -2.44
C GLU A 226 -13.59 -19.51 -2.52
N THR A 227 -14.17 -20.40 -1.69
CA THR A 227 -15.63 -20.59 -1.65
C THR A 227 -16.35 -19.35 -1.11
N MET A 228 -15.82 -18.70 -0.07
CA MET A 228 -16.42 -17.47 0.49
C MET A 228 -16.49 -16.34 -0.54
N ARG A 229 -15.51 -16.22 -1.44
CA ARG A 229 -15.52 -15.22 -2.52
C ARG A 229 -16.56 -15.49 -3.60
N GLN A 230 -17.09 -16.71 -3.70
CA GLN A 230 -18.19 -17.06 -4.62
C GLN A 230 -19.56 -16.78 -4.01
N VAL A 231 -19.65 -16.64 -2.68
CA VAL A 231 -20.89 -16.31 -1.98
C VAL A 231 -21.14 -14.80 -2.07
N ARG A 232 -22.41 -14.41 -2.21
CA ARG A 232 -22.83 -13.01 -2.14
C ARG A 232 -22.76 -12.51 -0.70
N LEU A 233 -21.60 -11.95 -0.34
CA LEU A 233 -21.30 -11.29 0.93
C LEU A 233 -21.40 -9.77 0.78
N SER A 234 -21.67 -9.09 1.89
CA SER A 234 -21.64 -7.62 1.95
C SER A 234 -20.20 -7.10 1.83
N LYS A 235 -19.26 -7.79 2.47
CA LYS A 235 -17.82 -7.53 2.34
C LYS A 235 -17.08 -8.82 2.03
N VAL A 236 -16.50 -8.88 0.84
CA VAL A 236 -15.72 -10.04 0.39
C VAL A 236 -14.35 -10.01 1.08
N PRO A 237 -13.94 -11.11 1.75
CA PRO A 237 -12.70 -11.14 2.49
C PRO A 237 -11.46 -11.23 1.58
N GLY A 238 -10.45 -10.40 1.88
CA GLY A 238 -9.19 -10.33 1.16
C GLY A 238 -8.10 -11.21 1.75
N VAL A 239 -6.86 -10.96 1.33
CA VAL A 239 -5.68 -11.68 1.83
C VAL A 239 -5.34 -11.25 3.26
N ALA A 240 -5.65 -9.99 3.62
CA ALA A 240 -5.49 -9.51 5.01
C ALA A 240 -6.30 -10.38 5.99
N GLU A 241 -7.60 -10.57 5.73
CA GLU A 241 -8.46 -11.42 6.57
C GLU A 241 -8.00 -12.89 6.57
N THR A 242 -7.47 -13.37 5.44
CA THR A 242 -6.89 -14.73 5.34
C THR A 242 -5.71 -14.91 6.28
N LEU A 243 -4.80 -13.93 6.32
CA LEU A 243 -3.62 -13.97 7.17
C LEU A 243 -3.98 -13.83 8.66
N ASP A 244 -4.89 -12.91 8.99
CA ASP A 244 -5.40 -12.74 10.36
C ASP A 244 -6.04 -14.03 10.86
N TRP A 245 -6.83 -14.70 10.01
CA TRP A 245 -7.47 -15.96 10.36
C TRP A 245 -6.46 -17.10 10.50
N ALA A 246 -5.48 -17.21 9.60
CA ALA A 246 -4.41 -18.19 9.71
C ALA A 246 -3.59 -18.03 11.00
N GLN A 247 -3.29 -16.79 11.40
CA GLN A 247 -2.62 -16.49 12.67
C GLN A 247 -3.49 -16.86 13.87
N ALA A 248 -4.79 -16.55 13.85
CA ALA A 248 -5.73 -16.91 14.91
C ALA A 248 -5.83 -18.44 15.10
N LEU A 249 -5.96 -19.18 13.99
CA LEU A 249 -6.03 -20.65 14.03
C LEU A 249 -4.72 -21.27 14.55
N THR A 250 -3.58 -20.70 14.16
CA THR A 250 -2.26 -21.13 14.67
C THR A 250 -2.11 -20.85 16.17
N ALA A 251 -2.61 -19.69 16.64
CA ALA A 251 -2.60 -19.32 18.06
C ALA A 251 -3.49 -20.23 18.91
N LEU A 252 -4.55 -20.79 18.31
CA LEU A 252 -5.42 -21.82 18.92
C LEU A 252 -4.85 -23.23 18.79
N HIS A 253 -3.65 -23.39 18.22
CA HIS A 253 -3.00 -24.68 17.96
C HIS A 253 -3.88 -25.65 17.15
N ALA A 254 -4.64 -25.10 16.22
CA ALA A 254 -5.46 -25.89 15.31
C ALA A 254 -4.59 -26.53 14.23
N ASP A 255 -4.83 -27.81 13.96
CA ASP A 255 -4.16 -28.52 12.87
C ASP A 255 -5.05 -28.70 11.62
N HIS A 256 -6.35 -28.47 11.77
CA HIS A 256 -7.35 -28.55 10.71
C HIS A 256 -8.56 -27.69 11.06
N LEU A 257 -9.39 -27.37 10.06
CA LEU A 257 -10.67 -26.72 10.26
C LEU A 257 -11.74 -27.74 10.67
N ASP A 258 -12.43 -27.44 11.76
CA ASP A 258 -13.67 -28.08 12.20
C ASP A 258 -14.81 -27.05 12.34
N GLU A 259 -16.04 -27.52 12.48
CA GLU A 259 -17.23 -26.65 12.52
C GLU A 259 -17.24 -25.69 13.70
N THR A 260 -16.79 -26.15 14.88
CA THR A 260 -16.77 -25.34 16.11
C THR A 260 -15.75 -24.22 15.99
N LEU A 261 -14.53 -24.56 15.57
CA LEU A 261 -13.44 -23.62 15.38
C LEU A 261 -13.78 -22.56 14.34
N VAL A 262 -14.37 -22.95 13.22
CA VAL A 262 -14.85 -22.01 12.19
C VAL A 262 -15.92 -21.09 12.78
N ALA A 263 -16.93 -21.64 13.47
CA ALA A 263 -18.02 -20.87 14.10
C ALA A 263 -17.53 -19.83 15.12
N GLU A 264 -16.48 -20.15 15.87
CA GLU A 264 -15.87 -19.28 16.88
C GLU A 264 -14.94 -18.22 16.27
N THR A 265 -14.23 -18.55 15.19
CA THR A 265 -13.23 -17.66 14.57
C THR A 265 -13.74 -16.90 13.34
N LEU A 266 -15.01 -17.07 12.98
CA LEU A 266 -15.64 -16.43 11.82
C LEU A 266 -15.52 -14.89 11.80
N GLY A 267 -15.43 -14.24 12.97
CA GLY A 267 -15.20 -12.80 13.08
C GLY A 267 -13.83 -12.33 12.56
N CYS A 268 -12.86 -13.24 12.37
CA CYS A 268 -11.60 -12.94 11.70
C CYS A 268 -11.82 -12.70 10.20
N VAL A 269 -12.73 -13.46 9.58
CA VAL A 269 -12.98 -13.46 8.13
C VAL A 269 -14.11 -12.52 7.75
N LEU A 270 -15.25 -12.58 8.44
CA LEU A 270 -16.43 -11.77 8.14
C LEU A 270 -16.51 -10.56 9.07
N LYS A 271 -16.74 -9.39 8.49
CA LYS A 271 -16.84 -8.09 9.19
C LYS A 271 -18.25 -7.49 9.17
N ASP A 272 -19.25 -8.31 8.85
CA ASP A 272 -20.65 -7.93 8.82
C ASP A 272 -21.49 -8.90 9.66
N ALA A 273 -22.38 -8.37 10.51
CA ALA A 273 -23.14 -9.16 11.48
C ALA A 273 -24.20 -10.04 10.82
N ASP A 274 -24.82 -9.57 9.72
CA ASP A 274 -25.82 -10.32 8.99
C ASP A 274 -25.16 -11.44 8.19
N ASP A 275 -24.00 -11.18 7.58
CA ASP A 275 -23.18 -12.22 6.92
C ASP A 275 -22.76 -13.31 7.92
N ILE A 276 -22.31 -12.94 9.13
CA ILE A 276 -21.95 -13.92 10.18
C ILE A 276 -23.16 -14.75 10.58
N LYS A 277 -24.32 -14.12 10.82
CA LYS A 277 -25.53 -14.82 11.25
C LYS A 277 -26.02 -15.79 10.18
N ARG A 278 -26.05 -15.34 8.92
CA ARG A 278 -26.42 -16.16 7.77
C ARG A 278 -25.48 -17.34 7.63
N PHE A 279 -24.17 -17.11 7.73
CA PHE A 279 -23.19 -18.18 7.61
C PHE A 279 -23.31 -19.22 8.73
N LYS A 280 -23.53 -18.79 9.99
CA LYS A 280 -23.75 -19.73 11.11
C LYS A 280 -24.98 -20.61 10.90
N GLN A 281 -26.05 -20.08 10.32
CA GLN A 281 -27.24 -20.87 9.98
C GLN A 281 -26.96 -21.87 8.86
N GLU A 282 -26.20 -21.46 7.84
CA GLU A 282 -25.85 -22.31 6.71
C GLU A 282 -24.88 -23.42 7.13
N LEU A 283 -23.90 -23.11 7.99
CA LEU A 283 -22.99 -24.08 8.60
C LEU A 283 -23.76 -25.12 9.42
N ALA A 284 -24.76 -24.70 10.20
CA ALA A 284 -25.60 -25.61 10.98
C ALA A 284 -26.52 -26.50 10.12
N THR A 285 -26.84 -26.08 8.89
CA THR A 285 -27.76 -26.81 8.01
C THR A 285 -27.02 -27.74 7.03
N SER A 286 -25.94 -27.25 6.43
CA SER A 286 -25.21 -27.94 5.34
C SER A 286 -23.89 -28.55 5.81
N GLY A 287 -23.44 -28.22 7.03
CA GLY A 287 -22.14 -28.63 7.58
C GLY A 287 -20.96 -27.93 6.90
N LEU A 288 -19.75 -28.13 7.44
CA LEU A 288 -18.53 -27.53 6.88
C LEU A 288 -18.16 -28.07 5.48
N LYS A 289 -18.70 -29.24 5.11
CA LYS A 289 -18.41 -29.91 3.82
C LYS A 289 -18.84 -29.13 2.59
N SER A 290 -19.82 -28.23 2.70
CA SER A 290 -20.21 -27.35 1.59
C SER A 290 -19.17 -26.27 1.30
N PHE A 291 -18.35 -25.89 2.29
CA PHE A 291 -17.34 -24.84 2.19
C PHE A 291 -15.91 -25.38 2.08
N LEU A 292 -15.72 -26.64 2.45
CA LEU A 292 -14.50 -27.41 2.22
C LEU A 292 -14.89 -28.68 1.47
N PRO A 293 -15.08 -28.63 0.14
CA PRO A 293 -15.16 -29.84 -0.64
C PRO A 293 -13.80 -30.53 -0.49
N LEU A 294 -13.75 -31.53 0.40
CA LEU A 294 -12.59 -32.38 0.59
C LEU A 294 -12.25 -32.97 -0.78
N GLU A 295 -11.03 -32.71 -1.28
CA GLU A 295 -10.44 -33.64 -2.23
C GLU A 295 -10.38 -35.00 -1.53
N GLY A 296 -10.85 -36.03 -2.24
CA GLY A 296 -11.11 -37.37 -1.69
C GLY A 296 -9.93 -38.01 -0.98
#